data_AF-A0A523JPL5-F1
#
_entry.id   AF-A0A523JPL5-F1
#
_cell.length_a   1.000
_cell.length_b   1.000
_cell.length_c   1.000
_cell.angle_alpha   90.00
_cell.angle_beta   90.00
_cell.angle_gamma   90.00
#
_symmetry.space_group_name_H-M   'P 1'
#
loop_
_entity.id
_entity.type
_entity.pdbx_description
1 polymer ?
#
loop_
_entity_poly.entity_id
_entity_poly.type
_entity_poly.pdbx_seq_one_letter_code
_entity_poly.pdbx_strand_id
1 'polypeptide(L)' 'LGALGIKVKVAGRLNGAEIARSEWYREGRVPLHTLRADIDYGLAEAKTTYGIIGVKVWIFKGEIFDTAESSSEADDNAA' A
#
# COMPACT_ATOMS: atom_id res chain seq x y z
N LEU A 1 14.48 -3.08 -9.72
CA LEU A 1 13.04 -2.79 -9.50
C LEU A 1 12.67 -3.28 -8.11
N GLY A 2 12.36 -2.37 -7.19
CA GLY A 2 11.91 -2.71 -5.84
C GLY A 2 11.02 -1.59 -5.32
N ALA A 3 10.24 -1.85 -4.27
CA ALA A 3 9.42 -0.81 -3.64
C ALA A 3 10.33 0.29 -3.04
N LEU A 4 9.93 1.55 -3.21
CA LEU A 4 10.64 2.72 -2.65
C LEU A 4 10.31 2.93 -1.17
N GLY A 5 9.27 2.28 -0.66
CA GLY A 5 8.98 2.20 0.75
C GLY A 5 7.82 1.25 1.06
N ILE A 6 7.76 0.83 2.31
CA ILE A 6 6.72 -0.03 2.84
C ILE A 6 6.30 0.46 4.23
N LYS A 7 5.01 0.39 4.51
CA LYS A 7 4.45 0.55 5.85
C LYS A 7 3.59 -0.66 6.15
N VAL A 8 3.85 -1.31 7.27
CA VAL A 8 3.04 -2.43 7.77
C VAL A 8 2.47 -2.03 9.12
N LYS A 9 1.17 -2.16 9.28
CA LYS A 9 0.46 -1.95 10.56
C LYS A 9 -0.29 -3.22 10.92
N VAL A 10 -0.03 -3.74 12.10
CA VAL A 10 -0.70 -4.91 12.65
C VAL A 10 -1.47 -4.49 13.88
N ALA A 11 -2.73 -4.91 13.98
CA ALA A 11 -3.60 -4.60 15.10
C ALA A 11 -4.33 -5.85 15.59
N GLY A 12 -4.46 -5.98 16.91
CA GLY A 12 -5.18 -7.09 17.53
C GLY A 12 -4.52 -7.54 18.83
N ARG A 13 -4.84 -8.75 19.27
CA ARG A 13 -4.25 -9.38 20.46
C ARG A 13 -2.88 -9.99 20.12
N LEU A 14 -1.90 -9.11 19.89
CA LEU A 14 -0.54 -9.50 19.50
C LEU A 14 0.09 -10.38 20.59
N ASN A 15 0.72 -11.47 20.19
CA ASN A 15 1.29 -12.50 21.08
C ASN A 15 0.27 -13.11 22.08
N GLY A 16 -1.02 -13.09 21.76
CA GLY A 16 -2.07 -13.63 22.64
C GLY A 16 -2.36 -12.77 23.87
N ALA A 17 -1.86 -11.54 23.92
CA ALA A 17 -2.12 -10.62 25.03
C ALA A 17 -3.62 -10.38 25.25
N GLU A 18 -4.01 -10.16 26.51
CA GLU A 18 -5.41 -9.89 26.86
C GLU A 18 -5.92 -8.57 26.27
N ILE A 19 -5.05 -7.56 26.21
CA ILE A 19 -5.37 -6.23 25.68
C ILE A 19 -4.85 -6.12 24.24
N ALA A 20 -5.71 -5.69 23.32
CA ALA A 20 -5.34 -5.47 21.93
C ALA A 20 -4.40 -4.26 21.78
N ARG A 21 -3.40 -4.39 20.91
CA ARG A 21 -2.43 -3.34 20.59
C ARG A 21 -2.29 -3.17 19.09
N SER A 22 -1.79 -2.01 18.67
CA SER A 22 -1.45 -1.72 17.29
C SER A 22 0.03 -1.40 17.19
N GLU A 23 0.77 -2.21 16.45
CA GLU A 23 2.17 -1.99 16.14
C GLU A 23 2.32 -1.67 14.66
N TRP A 24 3.26 -0.80 14.33
CA TRP A 24 3.56 -0.47 12.94
C TRP A 24 5.05 -0.33 12.73
N TYR A 25 5.48 -0.78 11.56
CA TYR A 25 6.84 -0.58 11.07
C TYR A 25 6.77 0.10 9.72
N ARG A 26 7.74 0.99 9.46
CA ARG A 26 7.88 1.70 8.19
C ARG A 26 9.34 1.70 7.79
N GLU A 27 9.56 1.41 6.52
CA GLU A 27 10.88 1.46 5.90
C GLU A 27 10.78 2.22 4.58
N GLY A 28 11.77 3.06 4.27
CA GLY A 28 11.75 3.91 3.07
C GLY A 28 10.71 5.04 3.11
N ARG A 29 10.33 5.54 1.93
CA ARG A 29 9.40 6.67 1.77
C ARG A 29 7.98 6.14 1.53
N VAL A 30 7.01 6.61 2.30
CA VAL A 30 5.58 6.29 2.10
C VAL A 30 4.75 7.57 2.30
N PRO A 31 4.58 8.39 1.24
CA PRO A 31 3.87 9.66 1.33
C PRO A 31 2.35 9.49 1.22
N LEU A 32 1.66 9.37 2.36
CA LEU A 32 0.21 9.11 2.40
C LEU A 32 -0.69 10.30 1.98
N HIS A 33 -0.13 11.51 1.90
CA HIS A 33 -0.86 12.71 1.48
C HIS A 33 -0.65 13.06 0.01
N THR A 34 0.26 12.38 -0.68
CA THR A 34 0.62 12.68 -2.07
C THR A 34 -0.25 11.86 -3.00
N LEU A 35 -1.25 12.48 -3.64
CA LEU A 35 -2.20 11.78 -4.52
C LEU A 35 -1.54 11.14 -5.76
N ARG A 36 -0.46 11.74 -6.27
CA ARG A 36 0.33 11.21 -7.39
C ARG A 36 1.24 10.02 -7.03
N ALA A 37 1.30 9.64 -5.76
CA ALA A 37 2.09 8.50 -5.33
C ALA A 37 1.34 7.20 -5.63
N ASP A 38 1.99 6.29 -6.36
CA ASP A 38 1.49 4.94 -6.57
C ASP A 38 1.71 4.11 -5.29
N ILE A 39 0.64 3.91 -4.54
CA ILE A 39 0.63 3.19 -3.27
C ILE A 39 -0.38 2.07 -3.35
N ASP A 40 0.10 0.83 -3.36
CA ASP A 40 -0.74 -0.35 -3.17
C ASP A 40 -1.14 -0.46 -1.71
N TYR A 41 -2.44 -0.59 -1.45
CA TYR A 41 -2.96 -0.89 -0.13
C TYR A 41 -3.58 -2.27 -0.09
N GLY A 42 -3.21 -3.06 0.92
CA GLY A 42 -3.79 -4.37 1.19
C GLY A 42 -4.22 -4.50 2.64
N LEU A 43 -5.36 -5.14 2.87
CA LEU A 43 -5.84 -5.55 4.18
C LEU A 43 -6.04 -7.06 4.21
N ALA A 44 -5.53 -7.71 5.26
CA ALA A 44 -5.75 -9.12 5.52
C ALA A 44 -6.09 -9.33 6.99
N GLU A 45 -6.97 -10.29 7.25
CA GLU A 45 -7.36 -10.69 8.60
C GLU A 45 -6.87 -12.12 8.87
N ALA A 46 -6.16 -12.30 9.98
CA ALA A 46 -5.74 -13.61 10.46
C ALA A 46 -6.61 -14.03 11.64
N LYS A 47 -7.35 -15.13 11.48
CA LYS A 47 -8.12 -15.75 12.55
C LYS A 47 -7.19 -16.62 13.40
N THR A 48 -7.00 -16.24 14.65
CA THR A 48 -6.19 -16.97 15.63
C THR A 48 -7.08 -17.47 16.77
N THR A 49 -6.54 -18.35 17.62
CA THR A 49 -7.26 -18.89 18.78
C THR A 49 -7.72 -17.80 19.76
N TYR A 50 -6.98 -16.70 19.86
CA TYR A 50 -7.26 -15.60 20.79
C TYR A 50 -8.07 -14.46 20.17
N GLY A 51 -8.46 -14.57 18.89
CA GLY A 51 -9.23 -13.56 18.18
C GLY A 51 -8.68 -13.26 16.79
N ILE A 52 -9.03 -12.09 16.26
CA ILE A 52 -8.65 -11.68 14.90
C ILE A 52 -7.48 -10.69 14.98
N ILE A 53 -6.45 -10.91 14.17
CA ILE A 53 -5.35 -9.98 13.95
C ILE A 53 -5.53 -9.36 12.56
N GLY A 54 -5.65 -8.04 12.50
CA GLY A 54 -5.71 -7.29 11.26
C GLY A 54 -4.32 -6.82 10.82
N VAL A 55 -3.95 -7.10 9.58
CA VAL A 55 -2.72 -6.64 8.95
C VAL A 55 -3.09 -5.68 7.82
N LYS A 56 -2.55 -4.46 7.88
CA LYS A 56 -2.69 -3.42 6.85
C LYS A 56 -1.31 -3.10 6.29
N VAL A 57 -1.16 -3.18 4.97
CA VAL A 57 0.11 -2.97 4.29
C VAL A 57 -0.06 -1.86 3.24
N TRP A 58 0.93 -0.97 3.19
CA TRP A 58 1.09 0.02 2.12
C TRP A 58 2.44 -0.19 1.47
N ILE A 59 2.47 -0.32 0.14
CA ILE A 59 3.70 -0.46 -0.65
C ILE A 59 3.77 0.71 -1.61
N PHE A 60 4.79 1.55 -1.46
CA PHE A 60 5.05 2.67 -2.36
C PHE A 60 5.97 2.23 -3.49
N LYS A 61 5.48 2.30 -4.73
CA LYS A 61 6.21 1.87 -5.92
C LYS A 61 6.91 3.02 -6.66
N GLY A 62 6.40 4.24 -6.53
CA GLY A 62 6.86 5.37 -7.32
C GLY A 62 5.84 6.49 -7.38
N GLU A 63 6.21 7.60 -8.00
CA GLU A 63 5.27 8.65 -8.37
C GLU A 63 4.84 8.41 -9.82
N ILE A 64 3.53 8.44 -10.08
CA ILE A 64 3.01 8.44 -11.45
C ILE A 64 3.06 9.89 -11.91
N PHE A 65 3.89 10.15 -12.91
CA PHE A 65 3.81 11.36 -13.70
C PHE A 65 2.90 11.01 -14.87
N ASP A 66 1.79 11.73 -15.03
CA ASP A 66 0.77 11.46 -16.06
C ASP A 66 1.41 11.06 -17.39
N THR A 67 1.22 9.81 -17.79
CA THR A 67 1.44 9.38 -19.18
C THR A 67 0.15 9.70 -19.95
N ALA A 68 -0.18 10.98 -20.04
CA ALA A 68 -1.29 11.49 -20.83
C ALA A 68 -0.81 12.07 -22.18
N GLU A 69 0.34 11.61 -22.69
CA GLU A 69 0.86 12.00 -24.02
C GLU A 69 1.30 10.80 -24.88
N SER A 70 0.61 9.65 -24.85
CA SER A 70 0.94 8.56 -25.79
C SER A 70 -0.22 7.64 -26.19
N SER A 71 -1.45 8.15 -26.27
CA SER A 71 -2.58 7.39 -26.82
C SER A 71 -3.54 8.17 -27.72
N SER A 72 -3.06 9.21 -28.42
CA SER A 72 -3.86 9.88 -29.47
C SER A 72 -3.08 10.37 -30.70
N GLU A 73 -1.92 9.80 -31.01
CA GLU A 73 -1.20 10.02 -32.29
C GLU A 73 -1.42 8.87 -33.29
N ALA A 74 -2.60 8.23 -33.25
CA ALA A 74 -2.96 7.14 -34.17
C ALA A 74 -4.17 7.44 -35.08
N ASP A 75 -4.65 8.69 -35.10
CA ASP A 75 -5.75 9.13 -36.00
C ASP A 75 -5.29 10.10 -37.11
N ASP A 76 -3.97 10.26 -37.33
CA ASP A 76 -3.45 10.86 -38.56
C ASP A 76 -3.31 9.78 -39.65
N ASN A 77 -3.96 10.00 -40.81
CA ASN A 77 -3.99 9.17 -42.04
C ASN A 77 -5.00 8.00 -42.11
N ALA A 78 -6.30 8.30 -42.04
CA ALA A 78 -7.26 7.65 -42.94
C ALA A 78 -7.45 8.55 -44.17
N ALA A 79 -7.07 8.02 -45.35
CA ALA A 79 -7.16 8.64 -46.67
C ALA A 79 -8.58 8.92 -47.14
#